data_AF-A0AAN6BSK8-F1
#
_entry.id   AF-A0AAN6BSK8-F1
#
_cell.length_a   1.000
_cell.length_b   1.000
_cell.length_c   1.000
_cell.angle_alpha   90.00
_cell.angle_beta   90.00
_cell.angle_gamma   90.00
#
_symmetry.space_group_name_H-M   'P 1'
#
loop_
_entity.id
_entity.type
_entity.pdbx_description
1 polymer ?
#
loop_
_entity_poly.entity_id
_entity_poly.type
_entity_poly.pdbx_seq_one_letter_code
_entity_poly.pdbx_strand_id
1 'polypeptide(L)'
;MKFTALLCTLMAATAVSASTLPRGEFQVQDTCGAGYGGDQRRTNSPCNASNGDRHFCGCDRTGVVQCKGGKWTEIQDCRASTCHGTNDGAAVC
;
A
#
# COMPACT_ATOMS: atom_id res chain seq x y z
N MET A 1 53.99 21.31 29.96
CA MET A 1 53.21 22.17 29.02
C MET A 1 53.30 21.51 27.65
N LYS A 2 52.26 21.02 26.96
CA LYS A 2 50.83 21.30 26.93
C LYS A 2 50.09 20.04 26.42
N PHE A 3 48.90 19.81 26.97
CA PHE A 3 47.88 18.88 26.48
C PHE A 3 47.23 19.42 25.18
N THR A 4 46.22 18.69 24.69
CA THR A 4 45.14 19.08 23.74
C THR A 4 45.49 19.03 22.25
N ALA A 5 44.69 18.47 21.34
CA ALA A 5 43.38 17.82 21.44
C ALA A 5 43.17 16.95 20.18
N LEU A 6 42.59 15.76 20.33
CA LEU A 6 42.02 15.00 19.22
C LEU A 6 40.82 15.77 18.65
N LEU A 7 40.88 16.14 17.37
CA LEU A 7 39.68 16.53 16.62
C LEU A 7 39.16 15.32 15.85
N CYS A 8 38.23 14.59 16.46
CA CYS A 8 37.34 13.69 15.74
C CYS A 8 36.27 14.53 15.05
N THR A 9 36.38 14.70 13.73
CA THR A 9 35.30 15.23 12.89
C THR A 9 34.17 14.22 12.85
N LEU A 10 33.17 14.40 13.73
CA LEU A 10 31.88 13.72 13.66
C LEU A 10 31.14 14.23 12.41
N MET A 11 31.09 13.42 11.36
CA MET A 11 30.11 13.59 10.30
C MET A 11 28.72 13.38 10.92
N ALA A 12 27.93 14.45 10.98
CA ALA A 12 26.51 14.36 11.25
C ALA A 12 25.85 13.67 10.03
N ALA A 13 25.62 12.36 10.15
CA ALA A 13 24.70 11.67 9.27
C ALA A 13 23.29 12.23 9.53
N THR A 14 22.77 13.02 8.60
CA THR A 14 21.36 13.39 8.58
C THR A 14 20.56 12.11 8.35
N ALA A 15 20.09 11.49 9.44
CA ALA A 15 19.10 10.44 9.36
C ALA A 15 17.85 11.06 8.73
N VAL A 16 17.53 10.64 7.51
CA VAL A 16 16.21 10.88 6.93
C VAL A 16 15.23 10.13 7.81
N SER A 17 14.44 10.86 8.59
CA SER A 17 13.29 10.32 9.29
C SER A 17 12.29 9.82 8.24
N ALA A 18 12.45 8.57 7.81
CA ALA A 18 11.33 7.81 7.30
C ALA A 18 10.33 7.74 8.46
N SER A 19 9.25 8.51 8.36
CA SER A 19 8.18 8.55 9.34
C SER A 19 7.62 7.13 9.51
N THR A 20 8.15 6.42 10.51
CA THR A 20 7.53 5.25 11.12
C THR A 20 6.28 5.74 11.81
N LEU A 21 5.18 5.85 11.04
CA LEU A 21 3.87 5.90 11.64
C LEU A 21 3.72 4.62 12.48
N PRO A 22 3.38 4.72 13.77
CA PRO A 22 3.16 3.55 14.60
C PRO A 22 2.16 2.63 13.91
N ARG A 23 2.61 1.41 13.66
CA ARG A 23 1.92 0.34 12.93
C ARG A 23 0.83 -0.25 13.82
N GLY A 24 -0.12 0.58 14.20
CA GLY A 24 -1.27 0.24 15.02
C GLY A 24 -2.36 1.26 14.74
N GLU A 25 -3.45 0.81 14.14
CA GLU A 25 -4.78 1.42 14.23
C GLU A 25 -5.15 2.63 13.35
N PHE A 26 -4.35 3.04 12.37
CA PHE A 26 -5.02 3.59 11.17
C PHE A 26 -5.58 2.39 10.41
N GLN A 27 -6.84 2.03 10.69
CA GLN A 27 -7.58 1.10 9.85
C GLN A 27 -7.53 1.68 8.45
N VAL A 28 -6.60 1.19 7.64
CA VAL A 28 -6.45 1.62 6.25
C VAL A 28 -7.75 1.19 5.59
N GLN A 29 -8.68 2.14 5.44
CA GLN A 29 -9.97 1.86 4.84
C GLN A 29 -9.76 1.74 3.34
N ASP A 30 -9.37 0.54 2.94
CA ASP A 30 -8.93 0.16 1.61
C ASP A 30 -10.05 -0.56 0.83
N THR A 31 -11.18 -0.79 1.49
CA THR A 31 -12.41 -1.32 0.91
C THR A 31 -13.26 -0.22 0.29
N CYS A 32 -14.20 -0.62 -0.56
CA CYS A 32 -15.09 0.31 -1.27
C CYS A 32 -16.18 0.92 -0.38
N GLY A 33 -16.43 0.36 0.81
CA GLY A 33 -17.48 0.79 1.74
C GLY A 33 -18.62 -0.23 1.84
N ALA A 34 -19.70 0.15 2.53
CA ALA A 34 -20.87 -0.71 2.69
C ALA A 34 -21.52 -1.04 1.33
N GLY A 35 -21.94 -2.29 1.16
CA GLY A 35 -22.61 -2.77 -0.06
C GLY A 35 -21.69 -3.32 -1.16
N TYR A 36 -20.38 -3.29 -0.96
CA TYR A 36 -19.40 -3.87 -1.89
C TYR A 36 -18.95 -5.28 -1.45
N GLY A 37 -18.50 -6.08 -2.41
CA GLY A 37 -17.97 -7.42 -2.15
C GLY A 37 -16.60 -7.39 -1.45
N GLY A 38 -16.27 -8.48 -0.74
CA GLY A 38 -14.95 -8.64 -0.13
C GLY A 38 -13.83 -8.79 -1.17
N ASP A 39 -14.19 -9.04 -2.44
CA ASP A 39 -13.31 -9.04 -3.60
C ASP A 39 -13.01 -7.63 -4.15
N GLN A 40 -13.54 -6.56 -3.55
CA GLN A 40 -13.41 -5.20 -4.06
C GLN A 40 -12.52 -4.30 -3.19
N ARG A 41 -11.68 -3.50 -3.85
CA ARG A 41 -10.80 -2.50 -3.22
C ARG A 41 -10.88 -1.18 -3.97
N ARG A 42 -10.69 -0.08 -3.25
CA ARG A 42 -10.77 1.26 -3.83
C ARG A 42 -9.47 1.60 -4.53
N THR A 43 -9.49 1.73 -5.86
CA THR A 43 -8.30 2.13 -6.63
C THR A 43 -7.71 3.43 -6.09
N ASN A 44 -6.37 3.50 -6.03
CA ASN A 44 -5.57 4.56 -5.43
C ASN A 44 -5.68 4.74 -3.90
N SER A 45 -6.53 3.96 -3.22
CA SER A 45 -6.52 3.94 -1.75
C SER A 45 -5.28 3.21 -1.21
N PRO A 46 -4.87 3.49 0.04
CA PRO A 46 -3.72 2.82 0.61
C PRO A 46 -4.02 1.33 0.85
N CYS A 47 -2.98 0.49 0.86
CA CYS A 47 -3.11 -0.95 1.06
C CYS A 47 -2.01 -1.48 1.97
N ASN A 48 -2.29 -2.54 2.73
CA ASN A 48 -1.28 -3.21 3.54
C ASN A 48 -0.36 -4.07 2.65
N ALA A 49 0.95 -3.99 2.88
CA ALA A 49 1.96 -4.82 2.21
C ALA A 49 1.70 -6.33 2.35
N SER A 50 0.99 -6.77 3.40
CA SER A 50 0.58 -8.17 3.56
C SER A 50 -0.40 -8.69 2.50
N ASN A 51 -1.00 -7.80 1.69
CA ASN A 51 -1.77 -8.22 0.52
C ASN A 51 -0.88 -8.85 -0.58
N GLY A 52 0.42 -8.53 -0.60
CA GLY A 52 1.37 -9.12 -1.53
C GLY A 52 0.93 -8.99 -2.99
N ASP A 53 0.85 -10.12 -3.67
CA ASP A 53 0.45 -10.29 -5.07
C ASP A 53 -1.03 -10.62 -5.26
N ARG A 54 -1.86 -10.52 -4.21
CA ARG A 54 -3.30 -10.71 -4.35
C ARG A 54 -3.91 -9.66 -5.27
N HIS A 55 -4.79 -10.15 -6.13
CA HIS A 55 -5.56 -9.34 -7.05
C HIS A 55 -6.99 -9.20 -6.55
N PHE A 56 -7.49 -7.97 -6.54
CA PHE A 56 -8.86 -7.62 -6.20
C PHE A 56 -9.49 -6.83 -7.35
N CYS A 57 -10.81 -6.66 -7.34
CA CYS A 57 -11.51 -5.81 -8.28
C CYS A 57 -11.54 -4.35 -7.80
N GLY A 58 -11.53 -3.42 -8.76
CA GLY A 58 -11.97 -2.05 -8.51
C GLY A 58 -13.44 -2.01 -8.03
N CYS A 59 -13.82 -0.92 -7.37
CA CYS A 59 -15.19 -0.75 -6.86
C CYS A 59 -16.24 -0.78 -7.98
N ASP A 60 -15.89 -0.30 -9.17
CA ASP A 60 -16.69 -0.30 -10.40
C ASP A 60 -16.62 -1.63 -11.18
N ARG A 61 -15.79 -2.57 -10.74
CA ARG A 61 -15.49 -3.85 -11.41
C ARG A 61 -14.94 -3.68 -12.83
N THR A 62 -14.41 -2.51 -13.19
CA THR A 62 -13.84 -2.28 -14.54
C THR A 62 -12.35 -2.58 -14.61
N GLY A 63 -11.69 -2.90 -13.49
CA GLY A 63 -10.28 -3.25 -13.49
C GLY A 63 -9.89 -4.17 -12.34
N VAL A 64 -8.78 -4.88 -12.54
CA VAL A 64 -8.10 -5.66 -11.50
C VAL A 64 -7.02 -4.77 -10.87
N VAL A 65 -6.99 -4.73 -9.53
CA VAL A 65 -6.04 -3.95 -8.73
C VAL A 65 -5.13 -4.87 -7.91
N GLN A 66 -3.87 -4.44 -7.75
CA GLN A 66 -2.87 -5.07 -6.90
C GLN A 66 -2.26 -4.04 -5.95
N CYS A 67 -1.88 -4.46 -4.75
CA CYS A 67 -1.20 -3.60 -3.80
C CYS A 67 0.26 -3.35 -4.25
N LYS A 68 0.56 -2.15 -4.76
CA LYS A 68 1.90 -1.75 -5.20
C LYS A 68 2.31 -0.45 -4.50
N GLY A 69 3.48 -0.45 -3.88
CA GLY A 69 4.00 0.75 -3.19
C GLY A 69 3.06 1.27 -2.08
N GLY A 70 2.29 0.39 -1.44
CA GLY A 70 1.32 0.77 -0.41
C GLY A 70 0.02 1.38 -0.94
N LYS A 71 -0.29 1.25 -2.23
CA LYS A 71 -1.57 1.64 -2.83
C LYS A 71 -2.17 0.57 -3.73
N TRP A 72 -3.49 0.47 -3.75
CA TRP A 72 -4.21 -0.33 -4.75
C TRP A 72 -4.05 0.31 -6.13
N THR A 73 -3.27 -0.35 -6.97
CA THR A 73 -2.92 0.12 -8.31
C THR A 73 -3.57 -0.80 -9.32
N GLU A 74 -4.26 -0.22 -10.31
CA GLU A 74 -4.81 -0.99 -11.41
C GLU A 74 -3.68 -1.65 -12.22
N ILE A 75 -3.83 -2.94 -12.48
CA ILE A 75 -2.86 -3.75 -13.23
C ILE A 75 -3.45 -4.31 -14.52
N GLN A 76 -4.77 -4.31 -14.66
CA GLN A 76 -5.48 -4.77 -15.83
C GLN A 76 -6.83 -4.05 -15.93
N ASP A 77 -7.12 -3.47 -17.09
CA ASP A 77 -8.41 -2.88 -17.44
C ASP A 77 -9.31 -3.95 -18.08
N CYS A 78 -10.47 -4.21 -17.46
CA CYS A 78 -11.50 -5.13 -17.93
C CYS A 78 -12.40 -4.53 -19.01
N ARG A 79 -12.34 -3.21 -19.26
CA ARG A 79 -13.14 -2.42 -20.22
C ARG A 79 -14.64 -2.36 -19.95
N ALA A 80 -15.16 -3.27 -19.14
CA ALA A 80 -16.53 -3.37 -18.69
C ALA A 80 -16.54 -3.81 -17.22
N SER A 81 -17.68 -3.64 -16.56
CA SER A 81 -17.88 -4.01 -15.15
C SER A 81 -18.00 -5.53 -14.95
N THR A 82 -17.01 -6.30 -15.40
CA THR A 82 -17.00 -7.77 -15.41
C THR A 82 -16.03 -8.38 -14.41
N CYS A 83 -15.21 -7.57 -13.74
CA CYS A 83 -14.26 -8.07 -12.76
C CYS A 83 -14.97 -8.82 -11.63
N HIS A 84 -14.48 -10.01 -11.30
CA HIS A 84 -14.95 -10.84 -10.19
C HIS A 84 -13.78 -11.57 -9.53
N GLY A 85 -13.89 -11.82 -8.23
CA GLY A 85 -12.92 -12.58 -7.46
C GLY A 85 -13.53 -13.18 -6.19
N THR A 86 -12.68 -13.55 -5.24
CA THR A 86 -13.08 -14.03 -3.92
C THR A 86 -12.64 -13.04 -2.84
N ASN A 87 -13.08 -13.26 -1.60
CA ASN A 87 -12.66 -12.44 -0.46
C ASN A 87 -11.16 -12.53 -0.18
N ASP A 88 -10.51 -13.58 -0.67
CA ASP A 88 -9.06 -13.82 -0.54
C ASP A 88 -8.26 -13.34 -1.77
N GLY A 89 -8.94 -12.75 -2.76
CA GLY A 89 -8.35 -12.20 -3.98
C GLY A 89 -8.69 -13.02 -5.23
N ALA A 90 -7.70 -13.29 -6.07
CA ALA A 90 -7.84 -13.96 -7.36
C ALA A 90 -8.80 -13.27 -8.35
N ALA A 91 -8.88 -11.95 -8.29
CA ALA A 91 -9.71 -11.18 -9.23
C ALA A 91 -9.24 -11.33 -10.68
N VAL A 92 -10.23 -11.52 -11.56
CA VAL A 92 -10.08 -11.62 -13.01
C VAL A 92 -11.19 -10.84 -13.70
N CYS A 93 -10.95 -10.45 -14.96
CA CYS A 93 -12.01 -10.11 -15.90
C CYS A 93 -12.56 -11.42 -16.50
#